data_AF-A0A350QB41-F1
#
_entry.id   AF-A0A350QB41-F1
#
_cell.length_a   1.000
_cell.length_b   1.000
_cell.length_c   1.000
_cell.angle_alpha   90.00
_cell.angle_beta   90.00
_cell.angle_gamma   90.00
#
_symmetry.space_group_name_H-M   'P 1'
#
loop_
_entity.id
_entity.type
_entity.pdbx_description
1 polymer ?
#
loop_
_entity_poly.entity_id
_entity_poly.type
_entity_poly.pdbx_seq_one_letter_code
_entity_poly.pdbx_strand_id
1 'polypeptide(L)'
;MEVQMSKRMAVLLAVLCVTAAQGVISTVAAQNRTSNARWVVPRTPDGHPDLQGNWTNQTLTTLERGAGQGPVYTPEQVAQIEQGSVARFVAGEQPSDPSRRAPGAGGSVDIAPYNNVYFEFGHRVAVVNGEARTSLITFPSDGRIPAFTTAGESQIQQARDLKRQFEEFDHPELRPFAERCIVSYGSPGGPPMLPTTGYNSNYTIVQTPDHVLIMTEMVHDARIIRIGDGPRLPPHVRPWFGDSWGRWEGDVLVVETT
;
A
#
# COMPACT_ATOMS: atom_id res chain seq x y z
N MET A 1 22.66 -58.38 0.64
CA MET A 1 23.35 -57.15 1.10
C MET A 1 22.75 -55.88 0.49
N GLU A 2 22.23 -55.91 -0.75
CA GLU A 2 21.63 -54.75 -1.43
C GLU A 2 20.30 -54.25 -0.85
N VAL A 3 19.42 -55.15 -0.40
CA VAL A 3 18.10 -54.77 0.18
C VAL A 3 18.23 -53.97 1.49
N GLN A 4 19.34 -54.17 2.21
CA GLN A 4 19.59 -53.51 3.49
C GLN A 4 20.20 -52.11 3.31
N MET A 5 20.90 -51.85 2.21
CA MET A 5 21.37 -50.50 1.83
C MET A 5 20.21 -49.61 1.36
N SER A 6 19.26 -50.15 0.59
CA SER A 6 18.10 -49.41 0.09
C SER A 6 17.22 -48.86 1.22
N LYS A 7 16.98 -49.65 2.28
CA LYS A 7 16.21 -49.21 3.46
C LYS A 7 16.95 -48.14 4.28
N ARG A 8 18.29 -48.20 4.36
CA ARG A 8 19.09 -47.21 5.10
C ARG A 8 19.15 -45.87 4.36
N MET A 9 19.18 -45.89 3.03
CA MET A 9 19.17 -44.68 2.19
C MET A 9 17.80 -43.98 2.20
N ALA A 10 16.71 -44.74 2.23
CA ALA A 10 15.36 -44.20 2.38
C ALA A 10 15.11 -43.53 3.74
N VAL A 11 15.68 -44.07 4.82
CA VAL A 11 15.57 -43.48 6.17
C VAL A 11 16.42 -42.21 6.30
N LEU A 12 17.60 -42.16 5.68
CA LEU A 12 18.45 -40.96 5.66
C LEU A 12 17.83 -39.80 4.86
N LEU A 13 17.16 -40.08 3.75
CA LEU A 13 16.40 -39.08 2.98
C LEU A 13 15.17 -38.57 3.75
N ALA A 14 14.47 -39.45 4.49
CA ALA A 14 13.33 -39.03 5.32
C ALA A 14 13.75 -38.13 6.50
N VAL A 15 14.93 -38.36 7.09
CA VAL A 15 15.44 -37.53 8.19
C VAL A 15 15.95 -36.17 7.69
N LEU A 16 16.57 -36.09 6.50
CA LEU A 16 17.00 -34.81 5.92
C LEU A 16 15.83 -33.90 5.52
N CYS A 17 14.69 -34.46 5.11
CA CYS A 17 13.49 -33.67 4.80
C CYS A 17 12.80 -33.10 6.05
N VAL A 18 13.01 -33.68 7.24
CA VAL A 18 12.40 -33.19 8.49
C VAL A 18 13.22 -32.06 9.13
N THR A 19 14.53 -31.99 8.90
CA THR A 19 15.39 -30.94 9.48
C THR A 19 15.55 -29.69 8.62
N ALA A 20 15.24 -29.74 7.32
CA ALA A 20 15.31 -28.58 6.42
C ALA A 20 14.04 -27.70 6.44
N ALA A 21 12.96 -28.14 7.06
CA ALA A 21 11.66 -27.46 7.03
C ALA A 21 11.42 -26.47 8.19
N GLN A 22 12.36 -26.32 9.13
CA GLN A 22 12.18 -25.44 10.30
C GLN A 22 12.63 -23.98 10.08
N GLY A 23 13.15 -23.64 8.90
CA GLY A 23 13.74 -22.31 8.62
C GLY A 23 12.86 -21.30 7.90
N VAL A 24 11.70 -21.69 7.34
CA VAL A 24 10.81 -20.77 6.61
C VAL A 24 9.35 -21.17 6.83
N ILE A 25 8.88 -21.07 8.06
CA ILE A 25 7.44 -21.02 8.33
C ILE A 25 7.13 -19.56 8.64
N SER A 26 6.85 -18.79 7.59
CA SER A 26 6.05 -17.57 7.74
C SER A 26 4.69 -18.02 8.26
N THR A 27 4.49 -17.96 9.57
CA THR A 27 3.19 -18.28 10.16
C THR A 27 2.20 -17.23 9.66
N VAL A 28 1.34 -17.64 8.72
CA VAL A 28 0.12 -16.93 8.31
C VAL A 28 -0.92 -16.89 9.46
N ALA A 29 -0.46 -16.92 10.72
CA ALA A 29 -1.30 -16.87 11.91
C ALA A 29 -1.97 -15.50 12.11
N ALA A 30 -1.58 -14.48 11.35
CA ALA A 30 -2.19 -13.15 11.41
C ALA A 30 -3.59 -13.05 10.76
N GLN A 31 -4.10 -14.10 10.09
CA GLN A 31 -5.37 -14.01 9.35
C GLN A 31 -6.61 -14.55 10.09
N ASN A 32 -6.48 -15.07 11.31
CA ASN A 32 -7.62 -15.64 12.04
C ASN A 32 -8.29 -14.59 12.95
N ARG A 33 -9.38 -13.98 12.49
CA ARG A 33 -10.18 -12.98 13.25
C ARG A 33 -11.02 -13.56 14.40
N THR A 34 -10.81 -14.81 14.79
CA THR A 34 -11.62 -15.51 15.81
C THR A 34 -10.94 -15.67 17.17
N SER A 35 -9.73 -15.11 17.37
CA SER A 35 -9.12 -15.12 18.70
C SER A 35 -9.62 -13.95 19.56
N ASN A 36 -10.34 -14.24 20.64
CA ASN A 36 -10.53 -13.31 21.79
C ASN A 36 -9.23 -13.03 22.56
N ALA A 37 -8.07 -13.44 22.03
CA ALA A 37 -6.78 -13.13 22.60
C ALA A 37 -6.47 -11.65 22.33
N ARG A 38 -6.10 -10.92 23.38
CA ARG A 38 -5.56 -9.56 23.25
C ARG A 38 -4.32 -9.65 22.36
N TRP A 39 -4.41 -9.08 21.16
CA TRP A 39 -3.28 -9.03 20.25
C TRP A 39 -2.10 -8.33 20.92
N VAL A 40 -0.92 -8.97 20.85
CA VAL A 40 0.33 -8.45 21.38
C VAL A 40 1.21 -8.10 20.18
N VAL A 41 1.69 -6.85 20.13
CA VAL A 41 2.58 -6.37 19.08
C VAL A 41 3.86 -7.22 19.08
N PRO A 42 4.20 -7.90 17.95
CA PRO A 42 5.48 -8.58 17.81
C PRO A 42 6.64 -7.58 17.93
N ARG A 43 7.78 -8.04 18.44
CA ARG A 43 8.93 -7.19 18.76
C ARG A 43 10.18 -7.71 18.06
N THR A 44 11.03 -6.81 17.57
CA THR A 44 12.37 -7.15 17.10
C THR A 44 13.27 -7.55 18.29
N PRO A 45 14.44 -8.17 18.05
CA PRO A 45 15.42 -8.46 19.11
C PRO A 45 15.84 -7.22 19.92
N ASP A 46 15.79 -6.04 19.31
CA ASP A 46 16.13 -4.76 19.95
C ASP A 46 14.95 -4.14 20.73
N GLY A 47 13.81 -4.83 20.80
CA GLY A 47 12.66 -4.45 21.63
C GLY A 47 11.68 -3.45 20.99
N HIS A 48 11.91 -3.02 19.75
CA HIS A 48 10.97 -2.17 19.02
C HIS A 48 9.85 -3.01 18.37
N PRO A 49 8.68 -2.42 18.08
CA PRO A 49 7.66 -3.06 17.26
C PRO A 49 8.24 -3.60 15.94
N ASP A 50 7.91 -4.84 15.63
CA ASP A 50 8.29 -5.50 14.38
C ASP A 50 7.28 -5.12 13.29
N LEU A 51 7.74 -4.28 12.34
CA LEU A 51 6.96 -3.80 11.20
C LEU A 51 7.18 -4.66 9.95
N GLN A 52 8.05 -5.68 10.02
CA GLN A 52 8.44 -6.45 8.86
C GLN A 52 7.28 -7.22 8.24
N GLY A 53 7.40 -7.46 6.93
CA GLY A 53 6.52 -8.35 6.21
C GLY A 53 5.91 -7.71 4.97
N ASN A 54 4.93 -8.41 4.42
CA ASN A 54 4.18 -7.95 3.26
C ASN A 54 2.86 -7.35 3.70
N TRP A 55 2.63 -6.12 3.27
CA TRP A 55 1.48 -5.31 3.62
C TRP A 55 0.74 -4.90 2.35
N THR A 56 -0.52 -4.54 2.52
CA THR A 56 -1.29 -3.92 1.47
C THR A 56 -2.07 -2.74 2.03
N ASN A 57 -2.26 -1.70 1.22
CA ASN A 57 -3.10 -0.56 1.56
C ASN A 57 -4.48 -0.60 0.88
N GLN A 58 -4.86 -1.74 0.29
CA GLN A 58 -6.20 -1.96 -0.25
C GLN A 58 -7.27 -1.70 0.80
N THR A 59 -8.25 -0.85 0.47
CA THR A 59 -9.32 -0.48 1.39
C THR A 59 -10.52 0.10 0.64
N LEU A 60 -11.72 -0.17 1.16
CA LEU A 60 -12.95 0.49 0.74
C LEU A 60 -13.19 1.83 1.45
N THR A 61 -12.37 2.17 2.45
CA THR A 61 -12.45 3.45 3.16
C THR A 61 -11.90 4.57 2.28
N THR A 62 -12.70 5.61 2.08
CA THR A 62 -12.30 6.79 1.31
C THR A 62 -11.23 7.60 2.03
N LEU A 63 -10.43 8.36 1.29
CA LEU A 63 -9.43 9.26 1.90
C LEU A 63 -10.10 10.27 2.82
N GLU A 64 -11.14 10.93 2.31
CA GLU A 64 -11.92 11.94 3.01
C GLU A 64 -13.28 11.43 3.47
N ARG A 65 -13.79 11.98 4.57
CA ARG A 65 -15.09 11.62 5.13
C ARG A 65 -16.25 12.21 4.34
N GLY A 66 -17.29 11.42 4.06
CA GLY A 66 -18.53 11.93 3.46
C GLY A 66 -19.18 13.08 4.26
N ALA A 67 -19.86 14.00 3.58
CA ALA A 67 -20.58 15.08 4.26
C ALA A 67 -21.71 14.50 5.13
N GLY A 68 -21.83 14.97 6.37
CA GLY A 68 -22.83 14.46 7.33
C GLY A 68 -22.55 13.06 7.88
N GLN A 69 -21.42 12.44 7.52
CA GLN A 69 -21.03 11.12 8.01
C GLN A 69 -20.25 11.26 9.34
N GLY A 70 -20.51 10.37 10.31
CA GLY A 70 -19.70 10.24 11.52
C GLY A 70 -18.34 9.57 11.28
N PRO A 71 -17.44 9.48 12.28
CA PRO A 71 -16.09 8.92 12.11
C PRO A 71 -16.05 7.39 11.95
N VAL A 72 -17.14 6.71 12.34
CA VAL A 72 -17.22 5.25 12.39
C VAL A 72 -18.47 4.79 11.64
N TYR A 73 -18.33 3.78 10.77
CA TYR A 73 -19.46 3.10 10.14
C TYR A 73 -20.21 2.23 11.15
N THR A 74 -21.53 2.14 11.04
CA THR A 74 -22.29 1.12 11.76
C THR A 74 -22.02 -0.27 11.16
N PRO A 75 -22.20 -1.36 11.93
CA PRO A 75 -22.05 -2.72 11.40
C PRO A 75 -22.87 -2.99 10.13
N GLU A 76 -24.08 -2.44 10.05
CA GLU A 76 -24.97 -2.57 8.89
C GLU A 76 -24.40 -1.84 7.67
N GLN A 77 -23.85 -0.64 7.86
CA GLN A 77 -23.18 0.11 6.80
C GLN A 77 -21.96 -0.65 6.28
N VAL A 78 -21.14 -1.21 7.18
CA VAL A 78 -19.99 -2.04 6.80
C VAL A 78 -20.45 -3.23 5.97
N ALA A 79 -21.45 -3.98 6.44
CA ALA A 79 -21.97 -5.13 5.73
C ALA A 79 -22.47 -4.75 4.31
N GLN A 80 -23.21 -3.65 4.19
CA GLN A 80 -23.71 -3.16 2.90
C GLN A 80 -22.56 -2.77 1.95
N ILE A 81 -21.54 -2.06 2.44
CA ILE A 81 -20.39 -1.62 1.65
C ILE A 81 -19.58 -2.83 1.17
N GLU A 82 -19.22 -3.73 2.08
CA GLU A 82 -18.37 -4.89 1.77
C GLU A 82 -19.09 -5.88 0.84
N GLN A 83 -20.37 -6.20 1.11
CA GLN A 83 -21.17 -7.06 0.22
C GLN A 83 -21.37 -6.42 -1.16
N GLY A 84 -21.63 -5.11 -1.21
CA GLY A 84 -21.74 -4.39 -2.47
C GLY A 84 -20.44 -4.41 -3.27
N SER A 85 -19.29 -4.29 -2.61
CA SER A 85 -17.98 -4.41 -3.26
C SER A 85 -17.77 -5.80 -3.85
N VAL A 86 -18.02 -6.85 -3.06
CA VAL A 86 -17.89 -8.25 -3.52
C VAL A 86 -18.82 -8.53 -4.70
N ALA A 87 -20.08 -8.09 -4.65
CA ALA A 87 -21.02 -8.28 -5.75
C ALA A 87 -20.55 -7.61 -7.05
N ARG A 88 -20.02 -6.37 -6.97
CA ARG A 88 -19.45 -5.67 -8.14
C ARG A 88 -18.20 -6.37 -8.65
N PHE A 89 -17.35 -6.86 -7.76
CA PHE A 89 -16.15 -7.60 -8.13
C PHE A 89 -16.50 -8.86 -8.93
N VAL A 90 -17.38 -9.70 -8.39
CA VAL A 90 -17.87 -10.96 -9.02
C VAL A 90 -18.56 -10.70 -10.36
N ALA A 91 -19.30 -9.60 -10.49
CA ALA A 91 -19.91 -9.23 -11.76
C ALA A 91 -18.87 -8.83 -12.81
N GLY A 92 -17.84 -8.06 -12.43
CA GLY A 92 -16.82 -7.57 -13.36
C GLY A 92 -15.68 -8.55 -13.64
N GLU A 93 -15.55 -9.65 -12.89
CA GLU A 93 -14.59 -10.73 -13.22
C GLU A 93 -15.13 -11.71 -14.28
N GLN A 94 -16.42 -11.63 -14.62
CA GLN A 94 -17.03 -12.55 -15.58
C GLN A 94 -16.35 -12.45 -16.96
N PRO A 95 -16.19 -13.58 -17.69
CA PRO A 95 -15.56 -13.55 -19.00
C PRO A 95 -16.20 -12.53 -19.94
N SER A 96 -15.36 -11.72 -20.58
CA SER A 96 -15.82 -10.78 -21.61
C SER A 96 -16.43 -11.52 -22.81
N ASP A 97 -17.49 -10.97 -23.41
CA ASP A 97 -18.09 -11.52 -24.64
C ASP A 97 -17.10 -11.39 -25.82
N PRO A 98 -16.59 -12.51 -26.38
CA PRO A 98 -15.64 -12.48 -27.49
C PRO A 98 -16.26 -11.98 -28.79
N SER A 99 -17.60 -11.97 -28.89
CA SER A 99 -18.35 -11.50 -30.06
C SER A 99 -18.81 -10.04 -29.95
N ARG A 100 -18.47 -9.35 -28.85
CA ARG A 100 -18.84 -7.94 -28.65
C ARG A 100 -18.32 -7.09 -29.81
N ARG A 101 -19.18 -6.25 -30.37
CA ARG A 101 -18.76 -5.29 -31.40
C ARG A 101 -17.83 -4.25 -30.78
N ALA A 102 -16.91 -3.75 -31.59
CA ALA A 102 -16.13 -2.57 -31.20
C ALA A 102 -17.09 -1.41 -30.87
N PRO A 103 -16.78 -0.59 -29.84
CA PRO A 103 -17.50 0.65 -29.60
C PRO A 103 -17.55 1.49 -30.88
N GLY A 104 -18.66 2.20 -31.10
CA GLY A 104 -18.78 3.12 -32.23
C GLY A 104 -17.70 4.21 -32.18
N ALA A 105 -17.31 4.75 -33.33
CA ALA A 105 -16.39 5.88 -33.39
C ALA A 105 -16.90 7.07 -32.55
N GLY A 106 -16.06 7.63 -31.68
CA GLY A 106 -16.44 8.68 -30.73
C GLY A 106 -17.22 8.18 -29.51
N GLY A 107 -17.52 6.88 -29.43
CA GLY A 107 -18.03 6.25 -28.22
C GLY A 107 -16.93 6.13 -27.16
N SER A 108 -17.31 6.24 -25.89
CA SER A 108 -16.42 5.89 -24.80
C SER A 108 -16.02 4.42 -24.92
N VAL A 109 -14.73 4.16 -25.10
CA VAL A 109 -14.19 2.84 -24.76
C VAL A 109 -14.26 2.78 -23.25
N ASP A 110 -15.01 1.82 -22.70
CA ASP A 110 -15.01 1.60 -21.25
C ASP A 110 -13.55 1.49 -20.80
N ILE A 111 -13.13 2.40 -19.91
CA ILE A 111 -11.76 2.48 -19.37
C ILE A 111 -11.46 1.28 -18.42
N ALA A 112 -12.34 0.28 -18.39
CA ALA A 112 -12.05 -1.05 -17.87
C ALA A 112 -11.71 -2.00 -19.03
N PRO A 113 -10.53 -1.89 -19.67
CA PRO A 113 -10.09 -2.87 -20.67
C PRO A 113 -9.90 -4.26 -20.05
N TYR A 114 -9.81 -4.34 -18.73
CA TYR A 114 -9.60 -5.56 -17.97
C TYR A 114 -10.80 -5.89 -17.09
N ASN A 115 -11.05 -7.18 -16.96
CA ASN A 115 -11.94 -7.72 -15.94
C ASN A 115 -11.41 -7.40 -14.53
N ASN A 116 -12.30 -7.39 -13.54
CA ASN A 116 -11.96 -7.05 -12.16
C ASN A 116 -10.88 -7.95 -11.53
N VAL A 117 -10.64 -9.15 -12.07
CA VAL A 117 -9.57 -10.06 -11.65
C VAL A 117 -8.16 -9.44 -11.72
N TYR A 118 -7.98 -8.40 -12.54
CA TYR A 118 -6.71 -7.67 -12.67
C TYR A 118 -6.59 -6.46 -11.72
N PHE A 119 -7.61 -6.21 -10.90
CA PHE A 119 -7.66 -5.06 -10.02
C PHE A 119 -7.74 -5.46 -8.54
N GLU A 120 -7.09 -4.65 -7.73
CA GLU A 120 -6.89 -4.70 -6.30
C GLU A 120 -7.69 -3.58 -5.62
N PHE A 121 -9.03 -3.62 -5.71
CA PHE A 121 -9.88 -2.62 -5.08
C PHE A 121 -9.97 -2.77 -3.55
N GLY A 122 -9.59 -3.93 -3.02
CA GLY A 122 -9.91 -4.33 -1.66
C GLY A 122 -11.39 -4.68 -1.50
N HIS A 123 -11.72 -5.36 -0.40
CA HIS A 123 -13.07 -5.82 -0.11
C HIS A 123 -13.51 -5.49 1.33
N ARG A 124 -12.72 -4.68 2.04
CA ARG A 124 -12.96 -4.34 3.44
C ARG A 124 -12.78 -2.86 3.69
N VAL A 125 -13.56 -2.33 4.62
CA VAL A 125 -13.29 -1.01 5.20
C VAL A 125 -12.08 -1.09 6.14
N ALA A 126 -11.34 0.00 6.26
CA ALA A 126 -10.23 0.12 7.21
C ALA A 126 -10.77 0.06 8.64
N VAL A 127 -10.21 -0.84 9.45
CA VAL A 127 -10.52 -0.95 10.88
C VAL A 127 -9.30 -0.50 11.67
N VAL A 128 -9.47 0.53 12.49
CA VAL A 128 -8.40 1.08 13.34
C VAL A 128 -8.89 1.04 14.78
N ASN A 129 -8.14 0.39 15.66
CA ASN A 129 -8.51 0.20 17.08
C ASN A 129 -9.90 -0.44 17.27
N GLY A 130 -10.30 -1.33 16.37
CA GLY A 130 -11.61 -1.99 16.40
C GLY A 130 -12.76 -1.18 15.79
N GLU A 131 -12.51 0.04 15.33
CA GLU A 131 -13.53 0.89 14.71
C GLU A 131 -13.41 0.89 13.18
N ALA A 132 -14.52 0.62 12.49
CA ALA A 132 -14.61 0.73 11.04
C ALA A 132 -14.64 2.21 10.61
N ARG A 133 -13.54 2.71 10.03
CA ARG A 133 -13.35 4.14 9.77
C ARG A 133 -14.04 4.58 8.49
N THR A 134 -14.67 5.74 8.54
CA THR A 134 -15.34 6.39 7.39
C THR A 134 -14.41 7.26 6.54
N SER A 135 -13.17 7.46 7.00
CA SER A 135 -12.13 8.18 6.29
C SER A 135 -10.75 7.69 6.73
N LEU A 136 -9.76 7.75 5.84
CA LEU A 136 -8.36 7.53 6.20
C LEU A 136 -7.78 8.73 6.96
N ILE A 137 -8.24 9.95 6.65
CA ILE A 137 -7.88 11.14 7.43
C ILE A 137 -8.59 11.09 8.78
N THR A 138 -7.82 11.14 9.86
CA THR A 138 -8.31 11.18 11.24
C THR A 138 -8.10 12.54 11.89
N PHE A 139 -7.15 13.32 11.39
CA PHE A 139 -6.88 14.69 11.79
C PHE A 139 -6.79 15.58 10.54
N PRO A 140 -7.61 16.65 10.44
CA PRO A 140 -8.55 17.15 11.44
C PRO A 140 -9.72 16.20 11.71
N SER A 141 -10.43 16.41 12.82
CA SER A 141 -11.46 15.48 13.28
C SER A 141 -12.64 15.34 12.33
N ASP A 142 -12.80 16.25 11.36
CA ASP A 142 -13.79 16.18 10.28
C ASP A 142 -13.41 15.18 9.17
N GLY A 143 -12.17 14.65 9.19
CA GLY A 143 -11.69 13.65 8.24
C GLY A 143 -11.52 14.21 6.83
N ARG A 144 -11.26 15.51 6.71
CA ARG A 144 -11.08 16.21 5.43
C ARG A 144 -9.64 16.69 5.26
N ILE A 145 -9.20 16.86 4.02
CA ILE A 145 -7.92 17.49 3.74
C ILE A 145 -8.00 18.95 4.20
N PRO A 146 -7.08 19.42 5.07
CA PRO A 146 -7.03 20.82 5.46
C PRO A 146 -6.84 21.75 4.26
N ALA A 147 -7.26 23.01 4.40
CA ALA A 147 -6.91 24.04 3.43
C ALA A 147 -5.39 24.14 3.25
N PHE A 148 -4.95 24.36 2.02
CA PHE A 148 -3.54 24.59 1.73
C PHE A 148 -3.04 25.87 2.41
N THR A 149 -1.76 25.88 2.78
CA THR A 149 -1.08 27.11 3.20
C THR A 149 -0.92 28.05 2.00
N THR A 150 -0.72 29.34 2.23
CA THR A 150 -0.43 30.32 1.16
C THR A 150 0.77 29.91 0.30
N ALA A 151 1.79 29.28 0.90
CA ALA A 151 2.92 28.74 0.16
C ALA A 151 2.51 27.57 -0.74
N GLY A 152 1.67 26.66 -0.26
CA GLY A 152 1.11 25.57 -1.05
C GLY A 152 0.25 26.06 -2.21
N GLU A 153 -0.64 27.03 -1.96
CA GLU A 153 -1.45 27.67 -3.00
C GLU A 153 -0.58 28.32 -4.08
N SER A 154 0.48 29.02 -3.68
CA SER A 154 1.42 29.64 -4.62
C SER A 154 2.12 28.60 -5.50
N GLN A 155 2.57 27.48 -4.95
CA GLN A 155 3.20 26.39 -5.72
C GLN A 155 2.23 25.77 -6.72
N ILE A 156 0.99 25.52 -6.31
CA ILE A 156 -0.06 25.00 -7.20
C ILE A 156 -0.32 25.99 -8.34
N GLN A 157 -0.38 27.29 -8.03
CA GLN A 157 -0.62 28.32 -9.04
C GLN A 157 0.55 28.42 -10.03
N GLN A 158 1.80 28.41 -9.56
CA GLN A 158 2.99 28.40 -10.42
C GLN A 158 3.00 27.20 -11.37
N ALA A 159 2.67 26.01 -10.86
CA ALA A 159 2.58 24.81 -11.69
C ALA A 159 1.48 24.92 -12.74
N ARG A 160 0.34 25.53 -12.42
CA ARG A 160 -0.75 25.81 -13.39
C ARG A 160 -0.31 26.82 -14.45
N ASP A 161 0.35 27.90 -14.04
CA ASP A 161 0.79 28.97 -14.94
C ASP A 161 1.87 28.48 -15.91
N LEU A 162 2.75 27.57 -15.48
CA LEU A 162 3.68 26.87 -16.36
C LEU A 162 2.94 26.02 -17.39
N LYS A 163 2.00 25.17 -16.93
CA LYS A 163 1.25 24.27 -17.83
C LYS A 163 0.46 25.02 -18.90
N ARG A 164 -0.07 26.21 -18.58
CA ARG A 164 -0.83 27.05 -19.53
C ARG A 164 -0.01 27.60 -20.69
N GLN A 165 1.32 27.54 -20.63
CA GLN A 165 2.19 28.02 -21.71
C GLN A 165 2.29 27.03 -22.87
N PHE A 166 1.71 25.83 -22.75
CA PHE A 166 1.88 24.72 -23.67
C PHE A 166 0.57 23.98 -23.91
N GLU A 167 0.51 23.24 -25.03
CA GLU A 167 -0.53 22.23 -25.26
C GLU A 167 -0.26 20.95 -24.44
N GLU A 168 -1.24 20.05 -24.33
CA GLU A 168 -1.32 18.97 -23.32
C GLU A 168 -0.06 18.08 -23.19
N PHE A 169 0.76 17.97 -24.24
CA PHE A 169 2.00 17.19 -24.25
C PHE A 169 3.17 17.84 -25.00
N ASP A 170 3.13 19.17 -25.16
CA ASP A 170 4.09 19.91 -26.00
C ASP A 170 5.38 20.31 -25.26
N HIS A 171 5.58 19.85 -24.02
CA HIS A 171 6.77 20.15 -23.24
C HIS A 171 7.10 19.02 -22.25
N PRO A 172 8.38 18.61 -22.09
CA PRO A 172 8.74 17.45 -21.28
C PRO A 172 8.36 17.57 -19.79
N GLU A 173 8.30 18.79 -19.28
CA GLU A 173 7.90 19.14 -17.91
C GLU A 173 6.39 18.95 -17.67
N LEU A 174 5.59 18.79 -18.73
CA LEU A 174 4.17 18.47 -18.63
C LEU A 174 3.93 16.97 -18.46
N ARG A 175 4.92 16.13 -18.79
CA ARG A 175 4.81 14.67 -18.72
C ARG A 175 4.87 14.22 -17.27
N PRO A 176 3.79 13.62 -16.71
CA PRO A 176 3.76 13.21 -15.31
C PRO A 176 4.87 12.20 -14.96
N PHE A 177 5.31 12.18 -13.70
CA PHE A 177 6.34 11.23 -13.23
C PHE A 177 5.94 9.77 -13.44
N ALA A 178 4.65 9.46 -13.33
CA ALA A 178 4.10 8.13 -13.57
C ALA A 178 4.32 7.66 -15.02
N GLU A 179 4.13 8.54 -15.99
CA GLU A 179 4.35 8.23 -17.40
C GLU A 179 5.84 8.01 -17.71
N ARG A 180 6.70 8.74 -16.98
CA ARG A 180 8.15 8.65 -17.10
C ARG A 180 8.74 7.49 -16.29
N CYS A 181 7.91 6.70 -15.60
CA CYS A 181 8.33 5.62 -14.69
C CYS A 181 9.37 6.09 -13.65
N ILE A 182 9.24 7.33 -13.15
CA ILE A 182 10.14 7.90 -12.14
C ILE A 182 9.58 7.67 -10.73
N VAL A 183 8.27 7.84 -10.57
CA VAL A 183 7.52 7.55 -9.34
C VAL A 183 6.20 6.95 -9.78
N SER A 184 5.67 5.99 -9.04
CA SER A 184 4.37 5.40 -9.33
C SER A 184 3.22 6.43 -9.36
N TYR A 185 2.16 6.14 -10.12
CA TYR A 185 0.93 6.92 -10.07
C TYR A 185 0.23 6.76 -8.72
N GLY A 186 -0.55 7.77 -8.30
CA GLY A 186 -1.40 7.66 -7.12
C GLY A 186 -0.69 7.75 -5.77
N SER A 187 0.58 8.15 -5.74
CA SER A 187 1.37 8.31 -4.51
C SER A 187 1.51 7.06 -3.61
N PRO A 188 1.77 5.84 -4.14
CA PRO A 188 1.96 4.68 -3.29
C PRO A 188 3.31 4.71 -2.56
N GLY A 189 4.34 5.39 -3.08
CA GLY A 189 5.70 5.41 -2.50
C GLY A 189 6.11 6.69 -1.77
N GLY A 190 5.38 7.80 -1.94
CA GLY A 190 5.67 9.08 -1.27
C GLY A 190 4.84 9.26 0.01
N PRO A 191 5.26 10.05 1.01
CA PRO A 191 4.41 10.39 2.14
C PRO A 191 3.35 11.44 1.73
N PRO A 192 2.05 11.25 2.04
CA PRO A 192 1.46 10.02 2.56
C PRO A 192 1.34 8.93 1.47
N MET A 193 1.57 7.67 1.85
CA MET A 193 1.40 6.53 0.96
C MET A 193 -0.09 6.24 0.82
N LEU A 194 -0.67 6.64 -0.30
CA LEU A 194 -2.12 6.55 -0.53
C LEU A 194 -2.50 5.23 -1.25
N PRO A 195 -3.68 4.67 -0.95
CA PRO A 195 -4.22 3.55 -1.73
C PRO A 195 -4.37 3.93 -3.20
N THR A 196 -3.83 3.10 -4.10
CA THR A 196 -3.92 3.33 -5.55
C THR A 196 -5.29 2.95 -6.12
N THR A 197 -6.10 2.20 -5.37
CA THR A 197 -7.48 1.77 -5.72
C THR A 197 -7.59 1.13 -7.11
N GLY A 198 -6.54 0.38 -7.50
CA GLY A 198 -6.35 -0.09 -8.86
C GLY A 198 -5.59 -1.40 -8.89
N TYR A 199 -4.27 -1.34 -8.92
CA TYR A 199 -3.36 -2.50 -8.86
C TYR A 199 -2.04 -2.02 -8.23
N ASN A 200 -1.13 -2.96 -7.99
CA ASN A 200 0.17 -2.72 -7.35
C ASN A 200 0.07 -2.09 -5.95
N SER A 201 -0.84 -2.61 -5.12
CA SER A 201 -1.11 -2.12 -3.76
C SER A 201 -0.32 -2.85 -2.67
N ASN A 202 0.70 -3.64 -3.03
CA ASN A 202 1.52 -4.36 -2.07
C ASN A 202 2.80 -3.61 -1.69
N TYR A 203 3.25 -3.87 -0.46
CA TYR A 203 4.43 -3.30 0.16
C TYR A 203 5.24 -4.38 0.85
N THR A 204 6.55 -4.35 0.72
CA THR A 204 7.44 -5.14 1.55
C THR A 204 8.20 -4.22 2.50
N ILE A 205 8.05 -4.47 3.79
CA ILE A 205 8.79 -3.76 4.83
C ILE A 205 9.90 -4.65 5.35
N VAL A 206 11.12 -4.12 5.32
CA VAL A 206 12.32 -4.73 5.93
C VAL A 206 12.81 -3.79 7.02
N GLN A 207 13.11 -4.34 8.19
CA GLN A 207 13.52 -3.56 9.36
C GLN A 207 14.79 -4.15 9.94
N THR A 208 15.78 -3.30 10.14
CA THR A 208 17.02 -3.58 10.86
C THR A 208 17.10 -2.68 12.10
N PRO A 209 18.10 -2.84 12.98
CA PRO A 209 18.27 -1.92 14.11
C PRO A 209 18.46 -0.46 13.68
N ASP A 210 18.98 -0.23 12.47
CA ASP A 210 19.40 1.08 11.96
C ASP A 210 18.63 1.55 10.71
N HIS A 211 17.73 0.75 10.14
CA HIS A 211 16.95 1.13 8.96
C HIS A 211 15.53 0.54 8.96
N VAL A 212 14.60 1.27 8.34
CA VAL A 212 13.35 0.72 7.82
C VAL A 212 13.31 0.98 6.33
N LEU A 213 13.17 -0.09 5.54
CA LEU A 213 12.94 -0.01 4.10
C LEU A 213 11.48 -0.35 3.81
N ILE A 214 10.83 0.51 3.03
CA ILE A 214 9.50 0.26 2.48
C ILE A 214 9.64 0.15 0.96
N MET A 215 9.52 -1.06 0.42
CA MET A 215 9.48 -1.31 -1.02
C MET A 215 8.03 -1.31 -1.47
N THR A 216 7.68 -0.47 -2.44
CA THR A 216 6.37 -0.56 -3.10
C THR A 216 6.45 -1.52 -4.28
N GLU A 217 5.33 -2.15 -4.61
CA GLU A 217 5.26 -3.09 -5.74
C GLU A 217 5.51 -2.42 -7.10
N MET A 218 5.11 -1.16 -7.28
CA MET A 218 5.19 -0.45 -8.56
C MET A 218 6.51 0.33 -8.74
N VAL A 219 7.06 0.31 -9.96
CA VAL A 219 8.14 1.21 -10.44
C VAL A 219 9.49 1.10 -9.70
N HIS A 220 9.66 0.13 -8.79
CA HIS A 220 10.85 -0.08 -7.95
C HIS A 220 11.05 0.98 -6.85
N ASP A 221 9.97 1.62 -6.38
CA ASP A 221 10.08 2.68 -5.37
C ASP A 221 10.50 2.08 -4.02
N ALA A 222 11.77 2.28 -3.65
CA ALA A 222 12.33 1.88 -2.36
C ALA A 222 12.55 3.11 -1.48
N ARG A 223 11.79 3.20 -0.40
CA ARG A 223 11.96 4.24 0.61
C ARG A 223 12.85 3.73 1.73
N ILE A 224 14.00 4.37 1.91
CA ILE A 224 14.97 4.01 2.94
C ILE A 224 14.90 5.05 4.06
N ILE A 225 14.48 4.61 5.23
CA ILE A 225 14.39 5.41 6.45
C ILE A 225 15.56 5.00 7.35
N ARG A 226 16.53 5.89 7.56
CA ARG A 226 17.63 5.66 8.49
C ARG A 226 17.18 5.93 9.92
N ILE A 227 17.55 5.08 10.88
CA ILE A 227 17.20 5.24 12.30
C ILE A 227 18.38 5.85 13.06
N GLY A 228 18.09 6.87 13.87
CA GLY A 228 19.07 7.51 14.75
C GLY A 228 19.54 8.87 14.24
N ASP A 229 20.70 9.29 14.72
CA ASP A 229 21.28 10.59 14.42
C ASP A 229 22.41 10.46 13.39
N GLY A 230 22.29 11.16 12.27
CA GLY A 230 23.33 11.22 11.26
C GLY A 230 23.18 12.41 10.33
N PRO A 231 24.15 12.62 9.42
CA PRO A 231 24.17 13.78 8.56
C PRO A 231 22.99 13.73 7.58
N ARG A 232 22.19 14.80 7.58
CA ARG A 232 21.16 15.03 6.57
C ARG A 232 21.80 15.35 5.23
N LEU A 233 21.09 15.05 4.15
CA LEU A 233 21.50 15.49 2.81
C LEU A 233 21.57 17.02 2.75
N PRO A 234 22.53 17.59 2.00
CA PRO A 234 22.59 19.04 1.78
C PRO A 234 21.27 19.55 1.17
N PRO A 235 20.79 20.77 1.52
CA PRO A 235 19.48 21.27 1.08
C PRO A 235 19.25 21.36 -0.45
N HIS A 236 20.33 21.32 -1.23
CA HIS A 236 20.29 21.35 -2.69
C HIS A 236 20.16 19.96 -3.33
N VAL A 237 20.32 18.88 -2.57
CA VAL A 237 20.10 17.50 -3.02
C VAL A 237 18.67 17.10 -2.63
N ARG A 238 17.80 16.95 -3.62
CA ARG A 238 16.36 16.66 -3.42
C ARG A 238 15.96 15.39 -4.16
N PRO A 239 16.10 14.20 -3.53
CA PRO A 239 15.64 12.94 -4.10
C PRO A 239 14.11 12.92 -4.25
N TRP A 240 13.59 12.12 -5.18
CA TRP A 240 12.13 12.00 -5.42
C TRP A 240 11.32 11.60 -4.18
N PHE A 241 11.89 10.78 -3.30
CA PHE A 241 11.24 10.30 -2.06
C PHE A 241 11.68 11.07 -0.80
N GLY A 242 12.46 12.14 -0.97
CA GLY A 242 13.05 12.94 0.10
C GLY A 242 14.16 12.24 0.88
N ASP A 243 14.70 12.94 1.88
CA ASP A 243 15.65 12.39 2.86
C ASP A 243 14.91 11.95 4.13
N SER A 244 14.75 10.63 4.33
CA SER A 244 13.96 10.09 5.45
C SER A 244 14.82 9.65 6.63
N TRP A 245 14.49 10.18 7.81
CA TRP A 245 15.13 9.83 9.09
C TRP A 245 14.07 9.48 10.14
N GLY A 246 14.32 8.38 10.84
CA GLY A 246 13.45 7.80 11.84
C GLY A 246 14.06 7.85 13.24
N ARG A 247 13.20 7.97 14.24
CA ARG A 247 13.54 7.75 15.66
C ARG A 247 12.39 7.03 16.36
N TRP A 248 12.73 6.24 17.37
CA TRP A 248 11.73 5.58 18.20
C TRP A 248 11.35 6.45 19.39
N GLU A 249 10.05 6.67 19.56
CA GLU A 249 9.44 7.30 20.73
C GLU A 249 8.56 6.25 21.42
N GLY A 250 9.18 5.43 22.27
CA GLY A 250 8.56 4.21 22.81
C GLY A 250 8.26 3.20 21.69
N ASP A 251 6.97 2.96 21.45
CA ASP A 251 6.47 2.05 20.41
C ASP A 251 6.16 2.76 19.08
N VAL A 252 6.47 4.05 18.96
CA VAL A 252 6.17 4.84 17.77
C VAL A 252 7.45 5.11 16.98
N LEU A 253 7.46 4.72 15.70
CA LEU A 253 8.49 5.18 14.76
C LEU A 253 8.08 6.53 14.18
N VAL A 254 8.75 7.59 14.61
CA VAL A 254 8.56 8.93 14.05
C VAL A 254 9.51 9.11 12.88
N VAL A 255 8.96 9.36 11.69
CA VAL A 255 9.73 9.56 10.46
C VAL A 255 9.58 11.01 10.00
N GLU A 256 10.70 11.69 9.86
CA GLU A 256 10.80 13.00 9.24
C GLU A 256 11.30 12.84 7.80
N THR A 257 10.76 13.62 6.88
CA THR A 257 11.22 13.67 5.49
C THR A 257 11.41 15.12 5.08
N THR A 258 12.59 15.42 4.53
CA THR A 258 12.95 16.74 3.97
C THR A 258 13.17 16.69 2.47
#